data_AF-A0A8S0WAI9-F1
#
_entry.id   AF-A0A8S0WAI9-F1
#
_cell.length_a   1.000
_cell.length_b   1.000
_cell.length_c   1.000
_cell.angle_alpha   90.00
_cell.angle_beta   90.00
_cell.angle_gamma   90.00
#
_symmetry.space_group_name_H-M   'P 1'
#
loop_
_entity.id
_entity.type
_entity.pdbx_description
1 polymer ?
#
loop_
_entity_poly.entity_id
_entity_poly.type
_entity_poly.pdbx_seq_one_letter_code
_entity_poly.pdbx_strand_id
1 'polypeptide(L)' 'MYNQIDEAVFVQYLCYIRSASGMWAAYDGYVEVHAPDNATDDEIFRKAVQTLARTSFPDRPSLSSWVLDRVERA' A
#
# COMPACT_ATOMS: atom_id res chain seq x y z
N MET A 1 -7.34 35.36 10.13
CA MET A 1 -7.90 34.15 9.49
C MET A 1 -7.16 32.99 10.10
N TYR A 2 -7.85 32.11 10.84
CA TYR A 2 -7.21 30.89 11.35
C TYR A 2 -6.96 29.96 10.15
N ASN A 3 -5.70 29.61 9.91
CA ASN A 3 -5.37 28.45 9.08
C ASN A 3 -5.97 27.24 9.79
N GLN A 4 -7.09 26.74 9.28
CA GLN A 4 -7.58 25.42 9.64
C GLN A 4 -6.53 24.45 9.09
N ILE A 5 -5.60 24.04 9.95
CA ILE A 5 -4.76 22.87 9.68
C ILE A 5 -5.78 21.74 9.72
N ASP A 6 -6.27 21.32 8.55
CA ASP A 6 -7.00 20.07 8.44
C ASP A 6 -6.00 18.97 8.84
N GLU A 7 -6.00 18.63 10.13
CA GLU A 7 -5.23 17.50 10.64
C GLU A 7 -5.71 16.28 9.85
N ALA A 8 -4.86 15.80 8.96
CA ALA A 8 -5.16 14.62 8.17
C ALA A 8 -5.45 13.48 9.14
N VAL A 9 -6.71 13.05 9.20
CA VAL A 9 -7.10 11.89 10.01
C VAL A 9 -6.46 10.67 9.36
N PHE A 10 -5.52 10.04 10.05
CA PHE A 10 -4.89 8.81 9.56
C PHE A 10 -5.72 7.61 9.98
N VAL A 11 -5.98 6.71 9.03
CA VAL A 11 -6.72 5.47 9.24
C VAL A 11 -5.90 4.29 8.73
N GLN A 12 -6.28 3.09 9.14
CA GLN A 12 -5.63 1.86 8.70
C GLN A 12 -6.37 1.29 7.48
N TYR A 13 -5.60 0.89 6.48
CA TYR A 13 -6.08 0.22 5.28
C TYR A 13 -5.42 -1.16 5.14
N LEU A 14 -6.19 -2.12 4.67
CA LEU A 14 -5.71 -3.41 4.18
C LEU A 14 -5.57 -3.33 2.66
N CYS A 15 -4.34 -3.31 2.19
CA CYS A 15 -4.00 -3.31 0.78
C CYS A 15 -3.80 -4.76 0.32
N TYR A 16 -4.76 -5.34 -0.41
CA TYR A 16 -4.65 -6.70 -0.95
C TYR A 16 -3.85 -6.67 -2.24
N ILE A 17 -2.71 -7.34 -2.23
CA ILE A 17 -1.72 -7.28 -3.30
C ILE A 17 -1.20 -8.67 -3.60
N ARG A 18 -0.99 -8.91 -4.89
CA ARG A 18 -0.35 -10.12 -5.39
C ARG A 18 0.90 -9.80 -6.19
N SER A 19 1.81 -10.75 -6.28
CA SER A 19 2.96 -10.66 -7.17
C SER A 19 2.50 -10.59 -8.63
N ALA A 20 3.09 -9.70 -9.43
CA ALA A 20 2.89 -9.70 -10.87
C ALA A 20 3.34 -11.05 -11.47
N SER A 21 2.57 -11.55 -12.44
CA SER A 21 2.85 -12.84 -13.08
C SER A 21 4.19 -12.81 -13.82
N GLY A 22 5.10 -13.75 -13.54
CA GLY A 22 6.42 -13.80 -14.16
C GLY A 22 7.44 -14.64 -13.39
N MET A 23 8.68 -14.14 -13.34
CA MET A 23 9.88 -14.81 -12.80
C MET A 23 9.89 -15.00 -11.27
N TRP A 24 8.86 -14.51 -10.57
CA TRP A 24 8.84 -14.38 -9.12
C TRP A 24 7.97 -15.44 -8.45
N ALA A 25 8.36 -15.85 -7.24
CA ALA A 25 7.50 -16.68 -6.38
C ALA A 25 6.15 -15.98 -6.14
N ALA A 26 5.08 -16.75 -6.30
CA ALA A 26 3.71 -16.27 -6.12
C ALA A 26 3.51 -15.78 -4.69
N TYR A 27 3.15 -14.52 -4.56
CA TYR A 27 2.65 -13.94 -3.31
C TYR A 27 1.21 -13.49 -3.54
N ASP A 28 0.34 -13.81 -2.59
CA ASP A 28 -1.04 -13.37 -2.51
C ASP A 28 -1.33 -13.11 -1.02
N GLY A 29 -1.69 -11.88 -0.68
CA GLY A 29 -1.92 -11.48 0.69
C GLY A 29 -2.31 -10.02 0.80
N TYR A 30 -2.23 -9.50 2.01
CA TYR A 30 -2.51 -8.09 2.30
C TYR A 30 -1.35 -7.43 3.02
N VAL A 31 -1.30 -6.11 2.93
CA VAL A 31 -0.34 -5.25 3.63
C VAL A 31 -1.12 -4.18 4.38
N GLU A 32 -0.83 -4.04 5.66
CA GLU A 32 -1.41 -3.00 6.51
C GLU A 32 -0.70 -1.67 6.25
N VAL A 33 -1.48 -0.64 5.91
CA VAL A 33 -0.97 0.68 5.57
C VAL A 33 -1.72 1.75 6.35
N HIS A 34 -0.97 2.63 7.01
CA HIS A 34 -1.53 3.85 7.60
C HIS A 34 -1.42 5.02 6.60
N ALA A 35 -2.57 5.56 6.22
CA ALA A 35 -2.70 6.67 5.28
C ALA A 35 -3.83 7.62 5.70
N PRO A 36 -3.83 8.88 5.20
CA PRO A 36 -4.96 9.79 5.40
C PRO A 36 -6.29 9.16 4.97
N ASP A 37 -7.41 9.51 5.61
CA ASP A 37 -8.75 8.98 5.31
C ASP A 37 -9.22 9.28 3.87
N ASN A 38 -8.64 10.31 3.26
CA ASN A 38 -8.86 10.69 1.87
C ASN A 38 -7.78 10.17 0.91
N ALA A 39 -6.91 9.26 1.35
CA ALA A 39 -5.87 8.69 0.51
C ALA A 39 -6.49 7.87 -0.64
N THR A 40 -5.87 8.00 -1.80
CA THR A 40 -6.25 7.24 -2.98
C THR A 40 -5.66 5.82 -2.91
N ASP A 41 -6.31 4.87 -3.60
CA ASP A 41 -5.83 3.49 -3.72
C ASP A 41 -4.38 3.41 -4.22
N ASP A 42 -3.98 4.31 -5.11
CA ASP A 42 -2.63 4.40 -5.66
C ASP A 42 -1.60 4.86 -4.61
N GLU A 43 -1.96 5.81 -3.72
CA GLU A 43 -1.10 6.20 -2.59
C GLU A 43 -0.95 5.07 -1.57
N ILE A 44 -2.05 4.36 -1.27
CA ILE A 44 -2.06 3.21 -0.37
C ILE A 44 -1.21 2.07 -0.96
N PHE A 45 -1.35 1.79 -2.25
CA PHE A 45 -0.58 0.78 -2.97
C PHE A 45 0.92 1.09 -2.98
N ARG A 46 1.32 2.34 -3.25
CA ARG A 46 2.74 2.73 -3.18
C ARG A 46 3.33 2.51 -1.79
N LYS A 47 2.59 2.87 -0.74
CA LYS A 47 3.02 2.63 0.64
C LYS A 47 3.10 1.13 0.97
N ALA A 48 2.17 0.32 0.49
CA ALA A 48 2.20 -1.13 0.65
C ALA A 48 3.47 -1.73 0.03
N VAL A 49 3.78 -1.36 -1.22
CA VAL A 49 4.99 -1.84 -1.92
C VAL A 49 6.27 -1.39 -1.20
N GLN A 50 6.33 -0.15 -0.71
CA GLN A 50 7.47 0.32 0.10
C GLN A 50 7.61 -0.47 1.41
N THR A 51 6.50 -0.85 2.02
CA THR A 51 6.48 -1.65 3.26
C THR A 51 7.02 -3.05 3.02
N LEU A 52 6.57 -3.71 1.94
CA LEU A 52 7.08 -5.02 1.53
C LEU A 52 8.58 -4.97 1.20
N ALA A 53 9.02 -3.92 0.49
CA ALA A 53 10.42 -3.72 0.15
C ALA A 53 11.33 -3.47 1.37
N ARG A 54 10.77 -3.06 2.51
CA ARG A 54 11.52 -2.87 3.76
C ARG A 54 11.51 -4.11 4.66
N THR A 55 10.65 -5.07 4.37
CA THR A 55 10.38 -6.21 5.25
C THR A 55 10.60 -7.52 4.50
N SER A 56 9.54 -8.08 3.91
CA SER A 56 9.51 -9.45 3.41
C SER A 56 10.06 -9.61 1.98
N PHE A 57 10.11 -8.54 1.18
CA PHE A 57 10.51 -8.60 -0.24
C PHE A 57 11.46 -7.45 -0.63
N PRO A 58 12.65 -7.35 0.00
CA PRO A 58 13.60 -6.27 -0.25
C PRO A 58 14.15 -6.23 -1.68
N ASP A 59 14.06 -7.34 -2.40
CA ASP A 59 14.42 -7.49 -3.82
C ASP A 59 13.37 -6.91 -4.79
N ARG A 60 12.18 -6.50 -4.31
CA ARG A 60 11.04 -6.09 -5.15
C ARG A 60 10.52 -4.68 -4.82
N PRO A 61 11.34 -3.63 -4.91
CA PRO A 61 10.91 -2.26 -4.61
C PRO A 61 10.04 -1.63 -5.70
N SER A 62 9.95 -2.24 -6.88
CA SER A 62 9.22 -1.68 -8.03
C SER A 62 7.73 -2.01 -7.99
N LEU A 63 6.88 -1.03 -8.29
CA LEU A 63 5.43 -1.21 -8.45
C LEU A 63 5.09 -2.25 -9.53
N SER A 64 5.90 -2.39 -10.58
CA SER A 64 5.69 -3.37 -11.65
C SER A 64 5.81 -4.82 -11.20
N SER A 65 6.37 -5.08 -10.01
CA SER A 65 6.47 -6.42 -9.43
C SER A 65 5.19 -6.85 -8.70
N TRP A 66 4.21 -5.94 -8.59
CA TRP A 66 3.04 -6.09 -7.76
C TRP A 66 1.78 -5.69 -8.53
N VAL A 67 0.66 -6.30 -8.17
CA VAL A 67 -0.66 -5.96 -8.68
C VAL A 67 -1.55 -5.69 -7.47
N LEU A 68 -2.21 -4.54 -7.49
CA LEU A 68 -3.25 -4.19 -6.53
C LEU A 68 -4.54 -4.91 -6.93
N ASP A 69 -5.11 -5.71 -6.02
CA ASP A 69 -6.40 -6.34 -6.25
C ASP A 69 -7.54 -5.51 -5.66
N ARG A 70 -7.40 -5.07 -4.40
CA ARG A 70 -8.34 -4.15 -3.76
C ARG A 70 -7.74 -3.50 -2.52
N VAL A 71 -8.39 -2.42 -2.07
CA VAL A 71 -8.11 -1.76 -0.80
C VAL A 71 -9.37 -1.83 0.07
N GLU A 72 -9.22 -2.21 1.33
CA GLU A 72 -10.28 -2.17 2.34
C GLU A 72 -9.86 -1.28 3.50
N ARG A 73 -10.80 -0.54 4.09
CA ARG A 73 -10.57 0.17 5.35
C ARG A 73 -10.77 -0.80 6.51
N ALA A 74 -9.81 -0.84 7.43
CA ALA A 74 -9.85 -1.68 8.64
C ALA A 74 -10.55 -0.96 9.82
#